data_AF-A0AAN8S3P1-F1
#
_entry.id   AF-A0AAN8S3P1-F1
#
_cell.length_a   1.000
_cell.length_b   1.000
_cell.length_c   1.000
_cell.angle_alpha   90.00
_cell.angle_beta   90.00
_cell.angle_gamma   90.00
#
_symmetry.space_group_name_H-M   'P 1'
#
loop_
_entity.id
_entity.type
_entity.pdbx_description
1 polymer ?
#
loop_
_entity_poly.entity_id
_entity_poly.type
_entity_poly.pdbx_seq_one_letter_code
_entity_poly.pdbx_strand_id
1 'polypeptide(L)'
;MALSARLLGRGLIKCTGLRSISASQCRHVTLQPKPAQLANENEGHDERNMRLCRPQSPHLTIYQIQLTSTLSITHRFTGIALSGYAAAFAATSLLSNKPMLDIINNISQCYPNFFMVFKFGLIFPFTYHFFNGIRHLMWDSGKNLSNKGVYASGYAMLAAAAISGIWDSGKMLTLKGVYTSGYAMLLLSLLSFAGIIYMIEEFKRIERELELKRQEEAARLEELKKQEKKKKKKSRGRGC
;
A
#
# COMPACT_ATOMS: atom_id res chain seq x y z
N MET A 1 53.56 18.34 44.04
CA MET A 1 53.61 19.29 45.17
C MET A 1 52.18 19.76 45.39
N ALA A 2 51.41 19.22 46.35
CA ALA A 2 51.49 19.49 47.79
C ALA A 2 51.40 21.01 48.03
N LEU A 3 50.40 21.62 48.68
CA LEU A 3 49.87 21.41 50.03
C LEU A 3 48.68 22.41 50.19
N SER A 4 47.54 22.03 50.80
CA SER A 4 47.18 22.34 52.22
C SER A 4 46.67 23.79 52.42
N ALA A 5 45.72 24.16 53.29
CA ALA A 5 44.89 23.50 54.29
C ALA A 5 43.86 24.51 54.84
N ARG A 6 42.73 23.96 55.35
CA ARG A 6 41.98 24.32 56.58
C ARG A 6 41.50 25.76 56.81
N LEU A 7 40.20 25.87 57.09
CA LEU A 7 39.59 26.26 58.39
C LEU A 7 38.07 25.98 58.27
N LEU A 8 37.57 24.93 58.92
CA LEU A 8 36.86 24.92 60.22
C LEU A 8 35.57 25.74 60.25
N GLY A 9 34.44 25.01 60.30
CA GLY A 9 33.12 25.52 60.65
C GLY A 9 32.22 24.36 61.05
N ARG A 10 32.39 23.84 62.27
CA ARG A 10 31.54 22.81 62.87
C ARG A 10 30.16 23.40 63.20
N GLY A 11 29.16 23.08 62.40
CA GLY A 11 27.74 23.25 62.76
C GLY A 11 27.11 21.88 62.98
N LEU A 12 26.82 21.56 64.24
CA LEU A 12 26.03 20.40 64.67
C LEU A 12 24.64 20.44 64.00
N ILE A 13 24.38 19.55 63.05
CA ILE A 13 23.00 19.23 62.64
C ILE A 13 22.65 17.90 63.25
N LYS A 14 21.78 17.97 64.27
CA LYS A 14 21.15 16.85 64.94
C LYS A 14 20.49 15.93 63.90
N CYS A 15 20.86 14.65 63.94
CA CYS A 15 20.07 13.56 63.37
C CYS A 15 18.73 13.48 64.14
N THR A 16 17.69 14.11 63.62
CA THR A 16 16.31 13.77 63.95
C THR A 16 15.47 13.93 62.69
N GLY A 17 15.22 12.80 62.04
CA GLY A 17 14.43 12.78 60.81
C GLY A 17 14.62 11.49 60.04
N LEU A 18 14.25 10.37 60.66
CA LEU A 18 13.82 9.19 59.91
C LEU A 18 12.66 9.64 59.01
N ARG A 19 12.97 10.12 57.80
CA ARG A 19 11.97 10.26 56.75
C ARG A 19 11.61 8.83 56.38
N SER A 20 10.47 8.40 56.90
CA SER A 20 9.75 7.21 56.48
C SER A 20 9.84 7.10 54.97
N ILE A 21 10.58 6.10 54.50
CA ILE A 21 10.44 5.60 53.14
C ILE A 21 8.99 5.12 53.11
N SER A 22 8.11 5.93 52.53
CA SER A 22 6.74 5.53 52.25
C SER A 22 6.86 4.27 51.39
N ALA A 23 6.70 3.11 52.02
CA ALA A 23 6.59 1.85 51.33
C ALA A 23 5.47 2.06 50.30
N SER A 24 5.85 2.14 49.02
CA SER A 24 4.90 2.09 47.93
C SER A 24 4.23 0.74 48.06
N GLN A 25 3.05 0.75 48.67
CA GLN A 25 2.31 -0.45 48.97
C GLN A 25 1.93 -1.03 47.62
N CYS A 26 2.66 -2.06 47.17
CA CYS A 26 2.23 -2.94 46.10
C CYS A 26 0.88 -3.49 46.54
N ARG A 27 -0.20 -2.81 46.15
CA ARG A 27 -1.55 -3.33 46.33
C ARG A 27 -1.63 -4.56 45.45
N HIS A 28 -1.64 -5.72 46.08
CA HIS A 28 -2.03 -6.95 45.42
C HIS A 28 -3.47 -6.74 44.92
N VAL A 29 -3.63 -6.51 43.62
CA VAL A 29 -4.95 -6.46 43.00
C VAL A 29 -5.44 -7.89 42.91
N THR A 30 -6.10 -8.36 43.95
CA THR A 30 -6.80 -9.64 43.93
C THR A 30 -8.03 -9.44 43.05
N LEU A 31 -7.91 -9.80 41.77
CA LEU A 31 -9.05 -9.86 40.86
C LEU A 31 -10.01 -10.91 41.40
N GLN A 32 -11.17 -10.47 41.88
CA GLN A 32 -12.25 -11.39 42.21
C GLN A 32 -12.71 -12.03 40.91
N PRO A 33 -12.71 -13.37 40.78
CA PRO A 33 -13.27 -14.03 39.61
C PRO A 33 -14.77 -13.77 39.60
N LYS A 34 -15.20 -12.75 38.85
CA LYS A 34 -16.60 -12.57 38.55
C LYS A 34 -16.97 -13.71 37.61
N PRO A 35 -17.88 -14.61 37.99
CA PRO A 35 -18.31 -15.67 37.09
C PRO A 35 -18.81 -15.02 35.80
N ALA A 36 -18.39 -15.56 34.66
CA ALA A 36 -18.88 -15.09 33.37
C ALA A 36 -20.42 -15.13 33.46
N GLN A 37 -21.06 -13.98 33.26
CA GLN A 37 -22.50 -13.97 33.08
C GLN A 37 -22.77 -14.93 31.93
N LEU A 38 -23.56 -15.98 32.20
CA LEU A 38 -23.96 -16.96 31.20
C LEU A 38 -24.49 -16.16 30.02
N ALA A 39 -23.68 -16.10 28.97
CA ALA A 39 -24.08 -15.48 27.75
C ALA A 39 -25.35 -16.20 27.33
N ASN A 40 -26.41 -15.47 27.02
CA ASN A 40 -27.60 -16.08 26.48
C ASN A 40 -27.13 -16.79 25.20
N GLU A 41 -27.07 -18.12 25.19
CA GLU A 41 -26.47 -18.89 24.09
C GLU A 41 -27.25 -18.63 22.78
N ASN A 42 -28.50 -18.21 22.91
CA ASN A 42 -29.41 -17.85 21.84
C ASN A 42 -29.25 -16.40 21.34
N GLU A 43 -28.41 -15.57 21.95
CA GLU A 43 -28.17 -14.18 21.51
C GLU A 43 -27.00 -14.13 20.52
N GLY A 44 -27.28 -13.66 19.30
CA GLY A 44 -26.26 -13.45 18.28
C GLY A 44 -25.21 -12.41 18.66
N HIS A 45 -24.07 -12.46 18.00
CA HIS A 45 -22.92 -11.61 18.30
C HIS A 45 -23.24 -10.11 18.18
N ASP A 46 -23.96 -9.74 17.13
CA ASP A 46 -24.25 -8.35 16.81
C ASP A 46 -25.34 -7.80 17.73
N GLU A 47 -26.37 -8.59 18.02
CA GLU A 47 -27.41 -8.27 19.01
C GLU A 47 -26.80 -8.01 20.38
N ARG A 48 -25.85 -8.86 20.79
CA ARG A 48 -25.11 -8.69 22.05
C ARG A 48 -24.31 -7.39 22.07
N ASN A 49 -23.62 -7.05 20.99
CA ASN A 49 -22.81 -5.83 20.92
C ASN A 49 -23.66 -4.55 20.87
N MET A 50 -24.81 -4.60 20.18
CA MET A 50 -25.80 -3.52 20.15
C MET A 50 -26.42 -3.31 21.55
N ARG A 51 -26.86 -4.39 22.22
CA ARG A 51 -27.41 -4.35 23.59
C ARG A 51 -26.40 -3.78 24.60
N LEU A 52 -25.13 -4.16 24.47
CA LEU A 52 -24.05 -3.68 25.34
C LEU A 52 -23.52 -2.30 24.93
N CYS A 53 -24.04 -1.69 23.87
CA CYS A 53 -23.62 -0.41 23.31
C CYS A 53 -22.08 -0.28 23.17
N ARG A 54 -21.43 -1.35 22.69
CA ARG A 54 -19.98 -1.37 22.54
C ARG A 54 -19.58 -0.42 21.41
N PRO A 55 -18.69 0.56 21.64
CA PRO A 55 -18.24 1.44 20.59
C PRO A 55 -17.39 0.66 19.58
N GLN A 56 -17.57 0.96 18.30
CA GLN A 56 -16.71 0.44 17.25
C GLN A 56 -15.33 1.11 17.34
N SER A 57 -14.26 0.33 17.26
CA SER A 57 -12.92 0.89 17.22
C SER A 57 -12.73 1.80 16.00
N PRO A 58 -11.98 2.90 16.14
CA PRO A 58 -11.63 3.72 14.99
C PRO A 58 -10.83 2.88 14.00
N HIS A 59 -11.15 2.97 12.70
CA HIS A 59 -10.56 2.14 11.67
C HIS A 59 -9.98 3.01 10.55
N LEU A 60 -10.81 3.61 9.67
CA LEU A 60 -10.32 4.43 8.56
C LEU A 60 -9.57 5.69 9.02
N THR A 61 -9.94 6.26 10.17
CA THR A 61 -9.35 7.49 10.70
C THR A 61 -7.94 7.29 11.28
N ILE A 62 -7.59 6.07 11.70
CA ILE A 62 -6.28 5.76 12.29
C ILE A 62 -5.43 4.83 11.42
N TYR A 63 -5.99 4.32 10.31
CA TYR A 63 -5.28 3.43 9.42
C TYR A 63 -4.23 4.20 8.61
N GLN A 64 -3.01 3.68 8.55
CA GLN A 64 -1.94 4.29 7.76
C GLN A 64 -2.26 4.15 6.27
N ILE A 65 -2.26 5.27 5.54
CA ILE A 65 -2.47 5.28 4.10
C ILE A 65 -1.31 4.55 3.42
N GLN A 66 -1.62 3.42 2.78
CA GLN A 66 -0.67 2.61 2.01
C GLN A 66 -0.98 2.72 0.52
N LEU A 67 0.04 2.59 -0.32
CA LEU A 67 -0.12 2.60 -1.78
C LEU A 67 -1.21 1.60 -2.23
N THR A 68 -1.21 0.40 -1.67
CA THR A 68 -2.19 -0.66 -1.96
C THR A 68 -3.63 -0.24 -1.67
N SER A 69 -3.87 0.35 -0.50
CA SER A 69 -5.19 0.83 -0.09
C SER A 69 -5.69 1.97 -0.99
N THR A 70 -4.83 2.94 -1.28
CA THR A 70 -5.15 4.07 -2.15
C THR A 70 -5.48 3.60 -3.56
N LEU A 71 -4.66 2.72 -4.14
CA LEU A 71 -4.87 2.20 -5.50
C LEU A 71 -6.19 1.40 -5.62
N SER A 72 -6.58 0.67 -4.57
CA SER A 72 -7.86 -0.06 -4.54
C SER A 72 -9.06 0.89 -4.49
N ILE A 73 -9.00 1.91 -3.62
CA ILE A 73 -10.05 2.91 -3.49
C ILE A 73 -10.23 3.68 -4.81
N THR A 74 -9.13 4.16 -5.39
CA THR A 74 -9.19 4.90 -6.66
C THR A 74 -9.66 4.02 -7.82
N HIS A 75 -9.37 2.71 -7.84
CA HIS A 75 -9.89 1.80 -8.87
C HIS A 75 -11.42 1.73 -8.86
N ARG A 76 -12.02 1.72 -7.66
CA ARG A 76 -13.47 1.75 -7.48
C ARG A 76 -14.04 3.09 -7.97
N PHE A 77 -13.44 4.21 -7.57
CA PHE A 77 -13.89 5.53 -8.00
C PHE A 77 -13.79 5.72 -9.51
N THR A 78 -12.69 5.31 -10.14
CA THR A 78 -12.55 5.41 -11.60
C THR A 78 -13.52 4.48 -12.33
N GLY A 79 -13.83 3.31 -11.76
CA GLY A 79 -14.86 2.40 -12.29
C GLY A 79 -16.25 3.04 -12.25
N ILE A 80 -16.65 3.59 -11.09
CA ILE A 80 -17.93 4.30 -10.94
C ILE A 80 -18.02 5.48 -11.90
N ALA A 81 -16.96 6.28 -12.00
CA ALA A 81 -16.91 7.42 -12.91
C ALA A 81 -17.07 6.98 -14.37
N LEU A 82 -16.35 5.94 -14.81
CA LEU A 82 -16.40 5.45 -16.19
C LEU A 82 -17.77 4.84 -16.53
N SER A 83 -18.36 4.06 -15.61
CA SER A 83 -19.73 3.57 -15.77
C SER A 83 -20.74 4.72 -15.83
N GLY A 84 -20.56 5.75 -15.01
CA GLY A 84 -21.37 6.97 -15.06
C GLY A 84 -21.25 7.71 -16.40
N TYR A 85 -20.04 7.82 -16.95
CA TYR A 85 -19.82 8.41 -18.27
C TYR A 85 -20.49 7.61 -19.38
N ALA A 86 -20.38 6.28 -19.35
CA ALA A 86 -21.04 5.41 -20.32
C ALA A 86 -22.57 5.53 -20.23
N ALA A 87 -23.13 5.53 -19.03
CA ALA A 87 -24.56 5.70 -18.81
C ALA A 87 -25.06 7.09 -19.26
N ALA A 88 -24.33 8.16 -18.94
CA ALA A 88 -24.67 9.51 -19.37
C ALA A 88 -24.59 9.66 -20.90
N PHE A 89 -23.58 9.07 -21.53
CA PHE A 89 -23.45 9.05 -22.99
C PHE A 89 -24.63 8.32 -23.64
N ALA A 90 -24.98 7.13 -23.14
CA ALA A 90 -26.11 6.35 -23.62
C ALA A 90 -27.44 7.10 -23.44
N ALA A 91 -27.69 7.67 -22.25
CA ALA A 91 -28.90 8.45 -21.97
C ALA A 91 -29.00 9.68 -22.88
N THR A 92 -27.90 10.41 -23.07
CA THR A 92 -27.89 11.58 -23.97
C THR A 92 -28.17 11.17 -25.41
N SER A 93 -27.60 10.05 -25.87
CA SER A 93 -27.84 9.55 -27.23
C SER A 93 -29.29 9.09 -27.44
N LEU A 94 -29.97 8.59 -26.40
CA LEU A 94 -31.36 8.15 -26.49
C LEU A 94 -32.36 9.32 -26.38
N LEU A 95 -32.05 10.34 -25.58
CA LEU A 95 -32.94 11.47 -25.32
C LEU A 95 -32.76 12.63 -26.33
N SER A 96 -31.64 12.68 -27.04
CA SER A 96 -31.35 13.74 -28.00
C SER A 96 -31.85 13.41 -29.41
N ASN A 97 -32.50 14.39 -30.05
CA ASN A 97 -32.85 14.33 -31.48
C ASN A 97 -31.67 14.71 -32.41
N LYS A 98 -30.56 15.20 -31.84
CA LYS A 98 -29.33 15.56 -32.58
C LYS A 98 -28.29 14.46 -32.47
N PRO A 99 -27.51 14.20 -33.53
CA PRO A 99 -26.42 13.25 -33.46
C PRO A 99 -25.37 13.71 -32.42
N MET A 100 -24.83 12.75 -31.67
CA MET A 100 -23.92 13.02 -30.56
C MET A 100 -22.65 13.78 -30.98
N LEU A 101 -22.18 13.55 -32.21
CA LEU A 101 -21.05 14.27 -32.79
C LEU A 101 -21.30 15.78 -32.87
N ASP A 102 -22.50 16.21 -33.23
CA ASP A 102 -22.84 17.64 -33.32
C ASP A 102 -22.89 18.27 -31.94
N ILE A 103 -23.40 17.54 -30.93
CA ILE A 103 -23.42 18.00 -29.54
C ILE A 103 -21.99 18.22 -29.04
N ILE A 104 -21.11 17.23 -29.26
CA ILE A 104 -19.69 17.31 -28.87
C ILE A 104 -18.97 18.45 -29.61
N ASN A 105 -19.21 18.60 -30.91
CA ASN A 105 -18.61 19.68 -31.70
C ASN A 105 -19.06 21.06 -31.21
N ASN A 106 -20.35 21.24 -30.91
CA ASN A 106 -20.87 22.48 -30.35
C ASN A 106 -20.25 22.80 -28.99
N ILE A 107 -20.14 21.83 -28.08
CA ILE A 107 -19.49 22.02 -26.77
C ILE A 107 -18.01 22.40 -26.96
N SER A 108 -17.31 21.73 -27.87
CA SER A 108 -15.90 22.02 -28.17
C SER A 108 -15.68 23.43 -28.70
N GLN A 109 -16.62 23.96 -29.49
CA GLN A 109 -16.51 25.30 -30.09
C GLN A 109 -16.92 26.39 -29.09
N CYS A 110 -18.01 26.17 -28.34
CA CYS A 110 -18.51 27.15 -27.39
C CYS A 110 -17.64 27.25 -26.12
N TYR A 111 -17.03 26.14 -25.69
CA TYR A 111 -16.27 26.07 -24.43
C TYR A 111 -14.94 25.32 -24.58
N PRO A 112 -13.96 25.85 -25.33
CA PRO A 112 -12.72 25.15 -25.66
C PRO A 112 -11.87 24.79 -24.42
N ASN A 113 -11.78 25.68 -23.43
CA ASN A 113 -11.00 25.44 -22.20
C ASN A 113 -11.64 24.36 -21.33
N PHE A 114 -12.97 24.41 -21.17
CA PHE A 114 -13.72 23.39 -20.44
C PHE A 114 -13.62 22.03 -21.14
N PHE A 115 -13.72 22.03 -22.46
CA PHE A 115 -13.61 20.82 -23.26
C PHE A 115 -12.22 20.16 -23.15
N MET A 116 -11.16 20.95 -23.01
CA MET A 116 -9.82 20.41 -22.72
C MET A 116 -9.76 19.71 -21.36
N VAL A 117 -10.27 20.32 -20.30
CA VAL A 117 -10.32 19.71 -18.96
C VAL A 117 -11.17 18.45 -18.96
N PHE A 118 -12.32 18.48 -19.63
CA PHE A 118 -13.21 17.34 -19.78
C PHE A 118 -12.53 16.16 -20.48
N LYS A 119 -11.72 16.40 -21.53
CA LYS A 119 -10.91 15.36 -22.18
C LYS A 119 -9.96 14.68 -21.20
N PHE A 120 -9.22 15.44 -20.41
CA PHE A 120 -8.33 14.87 -19.39
C PHE A 120 -9.12 14.07 -18.33
N GLY A 121 -10.28 14.59 -17.92
CA GLY A 121 -11.19 13.94 -16.97
C GLY A 121 -11.83 12.64 -17.46
N LEU A 122 -11.84 12.38 -18.78
CA LEU A 122 -12.25 11.10 -19.36
C LEU A 122 -11.07 10.13 -19.52
N ILE A 123 -9.95 10.63 -20.05
CA ILE A 123 -8.79 9.80 -20.42
C ILE A 123 -8.11 9.21 -19.19
N PHE A 124 -7.83 10.04 -18.19
CA PHE A 124 -7.05 9.62 -17.03
C PHE A 124 -7.72 8.53 -16.19
N PRO A 125 -9.03 8.59 -15.85
CA PRO A 125 -9.67 7.49 -15.15
C PRO A 125 -9.76 6.23 -16.02
N PHE A 126 -9.89 6.36 -17.34
CA PHE A 126 -9.92 5.21 -18.25
C PHE A 126 -8.58 4.47 -18.26
N THR A 127 -7.47 5.17 -18.54
CA THR A 127 -6.14 4.54 -18.59
C THR A 127 -5.77 3.94 -17.24
N TYR A 128 -6.01 4.67 -16.15
CA TYR A 128 -5.79 4.16 -14.80
C TYR A 128 -6.61 2.89 -14.50
N HIS A 129 -7.92 2.91 -14.78
CA HIS A 129 -8.80 1.77 -14.50
C HIS A 129 -8.39 0.54 -15.33
N PHE A 130 -8.00 0.75 -16.59
CA PHE A 130 -7.56 -0.33 -17.47
C PHE A 130 -6.27 -1.01 -16.98
N PHE A 131 -5.19 -0.25 -16.74
CA PHE A 131 -3.92 -0.84 -16.29
C PHE A 131 -4.01 -1.45 -14.89
N ASN A 132 -4.79 -0.84 -13.99
CA ASN A 132 -5.02 -1.42 -12.67
C ASN A 132 -5.91 -2.67 -12.76
N GLY A 133 -6.87 -2.72 -13.69
CA GLY A 133 -7.64 -3.92 -14.01
C GLY A 133 -6.76 -5.08 -14.47
N ILE A 134 -5.78 -4.84 -15.35
CA ILE A 134 -4.78 -5.84 -15.74
C ILE A 134 -4.02 -6.35 -14.50
N ARG A 135 -3.60 -5.45 -13.61
CA ARG A 135 -2.92 -5.82 -12.36
C ARG A 135 -3.81 -6.71 -11.48
N HIS A 136 -5.11 -6.42 -11.37
CA HIS A 136 -6.07 -7.26 -10.65
C HIS A 136 -6.23 -8.64 -11.30
N LEU A 137 -6.33 -8.73 -12.63
CA LEU A 137 -6.38 -10.02 -13.34
C LEU A 137 -5.10 -10.86 -13.12
N MET A 138 -3.94 -10.20 -13.01
CA MET A 138 -2.70 -10.88 -12.64
C MET A 138 -2.76 -11.47 -11.23
N TRP A 139 -3.38 -10.75 -10.28
CA TRP A 139 -3.60 -11.24 -8.93
C TRP A 139 -4.59 -12.40 -8.89
N ASP A 140 -5.67 -12.34 -9.66
CA ASP A 140 -6.65 -13.43 -9.79
C ASP A 140 -6.00 -14.69 -10.40
N SER A 141 -4.97 -14.51 -11.23
CA SER A 141 -4.14 -15.60 -11.76
C SER A 141 -3.05 -16.09 -10.79
N GLY A 142 -3.02 -15.60 -9.54
CA GLY A 142 -2.04 -15.98 -8.52
C GLY A 142 -0.64 -15.35 -8.68
N LYS A 143 -0.47 -14.32 -9.52
CA LYS A 143 0.83 -13.67 -9.78
C LYS A 143 0.99 -12.40 -8.93
N ASN A 144 2.22 -12.00 -8.61
CA ASN A 144 2.56 -10.75 -7.92
C ASN A 144 1.85 -10.53 -6.55
N LEU A 145 1.67 -11.60 -5.77
CA LEU A 145 1.04 -11.55 -4.44
C LEU A 145 2.04 -11.30 -3.29
N SER A 146 3.35 -11.24 -3.57
CA SER A 146 4.36 -10.86 -2.58
C SER A 146 4.30 -9.35 -2.29
N ASN A 147 4.64 -8.91 -1.07
CA ASN A 147 4.66 -7.47 -0.75
C ASN A 147 5.51 -6.66 -1.75
N LYS A 148 6.68 -7.18 -2.13
CA LYS A 148 7.53 -6.53 -3.14
C LYS A 148 6.86 -6.47 -4.51
N GLY A 149 6.26 -7.57 -4.96
CA GLY A 149 5.56 -7.65 -6.26
C GLY A 149 4.33 -6.73 -6.31
N VAL A 150 3.59 -6.63 -5.22
CA VAL A 150 2.42 -5.73 -5.09
C VAL A 150 2.82 -4.26 -5.24
N TYR A 151 3.91 -3.82 -4.61
CA TYR A 151 4.39 -2.45 -4.74
C TYR A 151 5.02 -2.20 -6.12
N ALA A 152 5.83 -3.13 -6.64
CA ALA A 152 6.45 -3.01 -7.96
C ALA A 152 5.40 -2.89 -9.08
N SER A 153 4.40 -3.78 -9.07
CA SER A 153 3.27 -3.73 -10.01
C SER A 153 2.40 -2.47 -9.83
N GLY A 154 2.28 -1.96 -8.60
CA GLY A 154 1.61 -0.69 -8.32
C GLY A 154 2.29 0.52 -8.98
N TYR A 155 3.60 0.65 -8.85
CA TYR A 155 4.35 1.72 -9.53
C TYR A 155 4.39 1.54 -11.05
N ALA A 156 4.55 0.30 -11.52
CA ALA A 156 4.59 0.01 -12.95
C ALA A 156 3.28 0.40 -13.65
N MET A 157 2.12 0.06 -13.05
CA MET A 157 0.83 0.41 -13.64
C MET A 157 0.55 1.92 -13.57
N LEU A 158 0.99 2.62 -12.52
CA LEU A 158 0.89 4.08 -12.43
C LEU A 158 1.69 4.76 -13.54
N ALA A 159 2.92 4.30 -13.79
CA ALA A 159 3.75 4.81 -14.88
C ALA A 159 3.09 4.55 -16.25
N ALA A 160 2.60 3.34 -16.49
CA ALA A 160 1.91 2.99 -17.73
C ALA A 160 0.65 3.85 -17.95
N ALA A 161 -0.17 4.04 -16.92
CA ALA A 161 -1.37 4.86 -16.98
C ALA A 161 -1.05 6.35 -17.26
N ALA A 162 0.00 6.89 -16.64
CA ALA A 162 0.44 8.27 -16.86
C ALA A 162 0.96 8.48 -18.29
N ILE A 163 1.81 7.58 -18.79
CA ILE A 163 2.35 7.65 -20.15
C ILE A 163 1.22 7.55 -21.18
N SER A 164 0.32 6.57 -21.02
CA SER A 164 -0.84 6.43 -21.91
C SER A 164 -1.72 7.66 -21.85
N GLY A 165 -2.05 8.15 -20.65
CA GLY A 165 -2.94 9.30 -20.50
C GLY A 165 -2.40 10.58 -21.14
N ILE A 166 -1.09 10.83 -21.00
CA ILE A 166 -0.43 11.96 -21.65
C ILE A 166 -0.42 11.79 -23.17
N TRP A 167 -0.08 10.59 -23.67
CA TRP A 167 -0.06 10.30 -25.10
C TRP A 167 -1.44 10.48 -25.75
N ASP A 168 -2.49 9.97 -25.10
CA ASP A 168 -3.85 9.98 -25.62
C ASP A 168 -4.48 11.38 -25.55
N SER A 169 -4.12 12.17 -24.55
CA SER A 169 -4.60 13.56 -24.40
C SER A 169 -4.31 14.45 -25.62
N GLY A 170 -3.22 14.17 -26.35
CA GLY A 170 -2.84 14.91 -27.56
C GLY A 170 -3.59 14.50 -28.82
N LYS A 171 -4.24 13.33 -28.87
CA LYS A 171 -4.74 12.73 -30.13
C LYS A 171 -6.20 12.26 -30.13
N MET A 172 -6.85 12.12 -28.97
CA MET A 172 -8.07 11.30 -28.84
C MET A 172 -9.32 11.79 -29.59
N LEU A 173 -9.44 13.05 -30.04
CA LEU A 173 -10.75 13.57 -30.51
C LEU A 173 -10.79 14.26 -31.88
N THR A 174 -9.92 13.89 -32.82
CA THR A 174 -10.21 14.07 -34.25
C THR A 174 -10.57 12.71 -34.84
N LEU A 175 -11.52 12.61 -35.79
CA LEU A 175 -11.87 11.34 -36.46
C LEU A 175 -10.61 10.64 -37.00
N LYS A 176 -9.72 11.39 -37.65
CA LYS A 176 -8.38 10.91 -38.04
C LYS A 176 -7.55 10.51 -36.81
N GLY A 177 -7.56 11.30 -35.75
CA GLY A 177 -6.94 10.99 -34.47
C GLY A 177 -7.38 9.65 -33.89
N VAL A 178 -8.68 9.32 -33.85
CA VAL A 178 -9.21 8.05 -33.32
C VAL A 178 -8.81 6.85 -34.18
N TYR A 179 -8.80 6.97 -35.51
CA TYR A 179 -8.35 5.86 -36.36
C TYR A 179 -6.83 5.70 -36.29
N THR A 180 -6.07 6.79 -36.37
CA THR A 180 -4.60 6.75 -36.33
C THR A 180 -4.11 6.36 -34.93
N SER A 181 -4.74 6.86 -33.87
CA SER A 181 -4.51 6.46 -32.49
C SER A 181 -5.04 5.05 -32.25
N GLY A 182 -6.14 4.62 -32.86
CA GLY A 182 -6.67 3.27 -32.70
C GLY A 182 -5.67 2.22 -33.16
N TYR A 183 -5.14 2.34 -34.38
CA TYR A 183 -4.08 1.44 -34.88
C TYR A 183 -2.76 1.63 -34.12
N ALA A 184 -2.37 2.87 -33.80
CA ALA A 184 -1.17 3.11 -33.01
C ALA A 184 -1.29 2.60 -31.57
N MET A 185 -2.47 2.64 -30.95
CA MET A 185 -2.80 2.11 -29.62
C MET A 185 -2.90 0.60 -29.67
N LEU A 186 -3.35 -0.01 -30.76
CA LEU A 186 -3.30 -1.46 -30.92
C LEU A 186 -1.84 -1.93 -31.04
N LEU A 187 -1.00 -1.21 -31.78
CA LEU A 187 0.45 -1.48 -31.85
C LEU A 187 1.18 -1.16 -30.53
N LEU A 188 0.91 -0.01 -29.91
CA LEU A 188 1.47 0.40 -28.61
C LEU A 188 0.96 -0.47 -27.48
N SER A 189 -0.28 -0.94 -27.52
CA SER A 189 -0.78 -1.90 -26.54
C SER A 189 -0.12 -3.25 -26.75
N LEU A 190 0.06 -3.74 -27.98
CA LEU A 190 0.84 -4.96 -28.22
C LEU A 190 2.31 -4.81 -27.78
N LEU A 191 2.96 -3.67 -28.05
CA LEU A 191 4.32 -3.37 -27.62
C LEU A 191 4.42 -3.16 -26.10
N SER A 192 3.42 -2.54 -25.47
CA SER A 192 3.34 -2.38 -24.02
C SER A 192 2.96 -3.68 -23.33
N PHE A 193 2.18 -4.55 -23.97
CA PHE A 193 1.88 -5.89 -23.46
C PHE A 193 3.13 -6.76 -23.54
N ALA A 194 3.85 -6.71 -24.66
CA ALA A 194 5.17 -7.34 -24.79
C ALA A 194 6.17 -6.75 -23.80
N GLY A 195 6.16 -5.44 -23.58
CA GLY A 195 7.01 -4.74 -22.61
C GLY A 195 6.66 -5.08 -21.16
N ILE A 196 5.37 -5.23 -20.82
CA ILE A 196 4.90 -5.68 -19.51
C ILE A 196 5.25 -7.16 -19.30
N ILE A 197 5.06 -8.02 -20.32
CA ILE A 197 5.47 -9.41 -20.28
C ILE A 197 6.99 -9.49 -20.06
N TYR A 198 7.78 -8.73 -20.82
CA TYR A 198 9.23 -8.65 -20.68
C TYR A 198 9.64 -8.13 -19.29
N MET A 199 9.01 -7.07 -18.78
CA MET A 199 9.22 -6.57 -17.42
C MET A 199 8.90 -7.61 -16.35
N ILE A 200 7.81 -8.38 -16.53
CA ILE A 200 7.44 -9.46 -15.61
C ILE A 200 8.47 -10.59 -15.69
N GLU A 201 8.95 -10.91 -16.88
CA GLU A 201 9.95 -11.96 -17.10
C GLU A 201 11.32 -11.58 -16.55
N GLU A 202 11.70 -10.31 -16.71
CA GLU A 202 12.93 -9.74 -16.19
C GLU A 202 12.87 -9.58 -14.67
N PHE A 203 11.72 -9.17 -14.13
CA PHE A 203 11.52 -9.17 -12.68
C PHE A 203 11.63 -10.58 -12.09
N LYS A 204 11.05 -11.60 -12.76
CA LYS A 204 11.23 -13.01 -12.40
C LYS A 204 12.68 -13.48 -12.54
N ARG A 205 13.44 -12.95 -13.51
CA ARG A 205 14.87 -13.24 -13.66
C ARG A 205 15.64 -12.68 -12.45
N ILE A 206 15.41 -11.42 -12.12
CA ILE A 206 16.04 -10.74 -10.97
C ILE A 206 15.72 -11.45 -9.66
N GLU A 207 14.47 -11.86 -9.45
CA GLU A 207 14.06 -12.54 -8.22
C GLU A 207 14.78 -13.89 -8.07
N ARG A 208 14.91 -14.67 -9.15
CA ARG A 208 15.69 -15.91 -9.17
C ARG A 208 17.17 -15.70 -8.88
N GLU A 209 17.79 -14.66 -9.45
CA GLU A 209 19.19 -14.33 -9.15
C GLU A 209 19.40 -13.93 -7.69
N LEU A 210 18.45 -13.18 -7.12
CA LEU A 210 18.49 -12.77 -5.72
C LEU A 210 18.28 -13.94 -4.75
N GLU A 211 17.49 -14.93 -5.14
CA GLU A 211 17.35 -16.18 -4.39
C GLU A 211 18.63 -17.02 -4.48
N LEU A 212 19.25 -17.11 -5.66
CA LEU A 212 20.51 -17.82 -5.84
C LEU A 212 21.62 -17.23 -4.96
N LYS A 213 21.76 -15.90 -4.96
CA LYS A 213 22.73 -15.20 -4.10
C LYS A 213 22.47 -15.44 -2.61
N ARG A 214 21.21 -15.45 -2.18
CA ARG A 214 20.84 -15.78 -0.79
C ARG A 214 21.19 -17.22 -0.43
N GLN A 215 21.01 -18.17 -1.35
CA GLN A 215 21.41 -19.56 -1.14
C GLN A 215 22.93 -19.71 -1.06
N GLU A 216 23.69 -19.04 -1.92
CA GLU A 216 25.15 -19.03 -1.88
C GLU A 216 25.69 -18.43 -0.57
N GLU A 217 25.15 -17.30 -0.13
CA GLU A 217 25.52 -16.68 1.15
C GLU A 217 25.19 -17.60 2.34
N ALA A 218 24.02 -18.25 2.35
CA ALA A 218 23.64 -19.20 3.38
C ALA A 218 24.59 -20.41 3.42
N ALA A 219 24.99 -20.95 2.26
CA ALA A 219 25.94 -22.05 2.15
C ALA A 219 27.32 -21.65 2.67
N ARG A 220 27.85 -20.47 2.30
CA ARG A 220 29.13 -19.94 2.83
C ARG A 220 29.08 -19.79 4.35
N LEU A 221 27.97 -19.31 4.89
CA LEU A 221 27.79 -19.15 6.34
C LEU A 221 27.81 -20.50 7.07
N GLU A 222 27.20 -21.55 6.49
CA GLU A 222 27.28 -22.90 7.05
C GLU A 222 28.71 -23.45 7.04
N GLU A 223 29.47 -23.23 5.97
CA GLU A 223 30.86 -23.66 5.90
C GLU A 223 31.72 -22.98 6.96
N LEU A 224 31.56 -21.66 7.13
CA LEU A 224 32.24 -20.90 8.19
C LEU A 224 31.90 -21.46 9.57
N LYS A 225 30.62 -21.75 9.84
CA LYS A 225 30.18 -22.39 11.10
C LYS A 225 30.82 -23.78 11.29
N LYS A 226 30.94 -24.59 10.23
CA LYS A 226 31.63 -25.89 10.28
C LYS A 226 33.12 -25.72 10.59
N GLN A 227 33.78 -24.74 9.98
CA GLN A 227 35.20 -24.44 10.23
C GLN A 227 35.43 -23.95 11.67
N GLU A 228 34.58 -23.07 12.19
CA GLU A 228 34.64 -22.62 13.59
C GLU A 228 34.46 -23.77 14.58
N LYS A 229 33.49 -24.67 14.33
CA LYS A 229 33.28 -25.87 15.16
C LYS A 229 34.52 -26.78 15.17
N LYS A 230 35.17 -26.97 14.01
CA LYS A 230 36.44 -27.72 13.91
C LYS A 230 37.56 -27.04 14.69
N LYS A 231 37.71 -25.72 14.59
CA LYS A 231 38.70 -24.94 15.37
C LYS A 231 38.46 -25.06 16.88
N LYS A 232 37.21 -24.92 17.35
CA LYS A 232 36.84 -25.08 18.77
C LYS A 232 37.07 -26.50 19.31
N LYS A 233 36.84 -27.55 18.51
CA LYS A 233 37.20 -28.93 18.92
C LYS A 233 38.72 -29.10 19.06
N LYS A 234 39.50 -28.53 18.12
CA LYS A 234 40.97 -28.63 18.14
C LYS A 234 41.60 -27.85 19.30
N SER A 235 41.01 -26.74 19.73
CA SER A 235 41.47 -25.98 20.90
C SER A 235 41.11 -26.66 22.24
N ARG A 236 39.97 -27.35 22.32
CA ARG A 236 39.56 -28.10 23.53
C ARG A 236 40.39 -29.37 23.76
N GLY A 237 40.92 -30.00 22.71
CA GLY A 237 41.75 -31.21 22.82
C GLY A 237 43.24 -30.97 23.11
N ARG A 238 43.68 -29.72 23.29
CA ARG A 238 45.09 -29.34 23.57
C ARG A 238 45.32 -28.80 24.99
N GLY A 239 44.31 -28.89 25.86
CA GLY A 239 44.36 -28.38 27.24
C GLY A 239 44.46 -29.45 28.32
N CYS A 240 45.05 -30.61 28.01
CA CYS A 240 45.35 -31.68 28.96
C CYS A 240 46.86 -31.93 28.94
#